data_AF-A0A5B0MBG3-F1
#
_entry.id   AF-A0A5B0MBG3-F1
#
_cell.length_a   1.000
_cell.length_b   1.000
_cell.length_c   1.000
_cell.angle_alpha   90.00
_cell.angle_beta   90.00
_cell.angle_gamma   90.00
#
_symmetry.space_group_name_H-M   'P 1'
#
loop_
_entity.id
_entity.type
_entity.pdbx_description
1 polymer ?
#
loop_
_entity_poly.entity_id
_entity_poly.type
_entity_poly.pdbx_seq_one_letter_code
_entity_poly.pdbx_strand_id
1 'polypeptide(L)'
;MIRCPFGTCHHAVTLQRFSNLKAHMMAHQDPKPIECQVCQLRHAYYRPNELKEHVESLTDPKSGQPLRLRFDKKLHMRKKSDEELSHELRTFGFMCALCESMHTSAAEVEAHLGFHHGRSQQTEVLIHQRTPDEMERAVNKFEHLLGLTTWLVEEYKRLKKQDGNR
;
A
#
# COMPACT_ATOMS: atom_id res chain seq x y z
N MET A 1 0.29 3.75 27.77
CA MET A 1 -0.18 3.33 26.43
C MET A 1 0.15 4.44 25.45
N ILE A 2 0.42 4.11 24.19
CA ILE A 2 0.68 5.06 23.11
C ILE A 2 -0.49 5.01 22.12
N ARG A 3 -1.01 6.17 21.72
CA ARG A 3 -2.20 6.29 20.87
C ARG A 3 -1.79 6.60 19.42
N CYS A 4 -2.66 6.23 18.48
CA CYS A 4 -2.56 6.67 17.10
C CYS A 4 -2.69 8.20 17.06
N PRO A 5 -1.79 8.91 16.36
CA PRO A 5 -1.83 10.37 16.29
C PRO A 5 -2.86 10.90 15.29
N PHE A 6 -3.52 10.04 14.50
CA PHE A 6 -4.61 10.45 13.62
C PHE A 6 -5.82 10.83 14.45
N GLY A 7 -6.27 12.09 14.38
CA GLY A 7 -7.36 12.62 15.22
C GLY A 7 -8.71 11.89 15.07
N THR A 8 -8.96 11.25 13.92
CA THR A 8 -10.15 10.44 13.67
C THR A 8 -9.99 8.98 14.10
N CYS A 9 -8.79 8.57 14.52
CA CYS A 9 -8.46 7.19 14.87
C CYS A 9 -8.29 7.03 16.39
N HIS A 10 -9.05 6.11 16.97
CA HIS A 10 -9.02 5.83 18.41
C HIS A 10 -8.09 4.65 18.77
N HIS A 11 -7.30 4.16 17.82
CA HIS A 11 -6.43 3.00 18.04
C HIS A 11 -5.31 3.32 19.03
N ALA A 12 -5.00 2.39 19.93
CA ALA A 12 -3.96 2.55 20.93
C ALA A 12 -3.34 1.20 21.28
N VAL A 13 -2.06 1.22 21.66
CA VAL A 13 -1.31 0.02 22.06
C VAL A 13 -0.50 0.27 23.32
N THR A 14 -0.04 -0.79 23.96
CA THR A 14 0.99 -0.71 25.01
C THR A 14 2.37 -0.47 24.38
N LEU A 15 3.34 0.04 25.15
CA LEU A 15 4.69 0.30 24.65
C LEU A 15 5.35 -0.98 24.09
N GLN A 16 5.09 -2.14 24.69
CA GLN A 16 5.59 -3.44 24.23
C GLN A 16 5.06 -3.84 22.84
N ARG A 17 3.90 -3.31 22.44
CA ARG A 17 3.27 -3.60 21.15
C ARG A 17 3.43 -2.44 20.15
N PHE A 18 4.45 -1.61 20.32
CA PHE A 18 4.70 -0.46 19.43
C PHE A 18 4.83 -0.85 17.95
N SER A 19 5.41 -2.00 17.65
CA SER A 19 5.49 -2.54 16.27
C SER A 19 4.11 -2.70 15.62
N ASN A 20 3.07 -3.03 16.41
CA ASN A 20 1.71 -3.15 15.92
C ASN A 20 1.12 -1.78 15.57
N LEU A 21 1.40 -0.74 16.38
CA LEU A 21 0.98 0.61 16.04
C LEU A 21 1.70 1.13 14.80
N LYS A 22 3.00 0.84 14.63
CA LYS A 22 3.72 1.17 13.40
C LYS A 22 3.11 0.50 12.17
N ALA A 23 2.73 -0.78 12.27
CA ALA A 23 2.02 -1.49 11.20
C ALA A 23 0.59 -0.95 10.97
N HIS A 24 -0.08 -0.48 12.02
CA HIS A 24 -1.39 0.17 11.93
C HIS A 24 -1.32 1.47 11.14
N MET A 25 -0.25 2.27 11.27
CA MET A 25 -0.10 3.52 10.51
C MET A 25 -0.14 3.31 8.98
N MET A 26 0.20 2.10 8.50
CA MET A 26 0.10 1.74 7.08
C MET A 26 -1.34 1.77 6.56
N ALA A 27 -2.35 1.63 7.42
CA ALA A 27 -3.76 1.72 7.02
C ALA A 27 -4.22 3.16 6.77
N HIS A 28 -3.45 4.16 7.23
CA HIS A 28 -3.67 5.56 6.88
C HIS A 28 -2.92 5.96 5.61
N GLN A 29 -2.01 5.11 5.14
CA GLN A 29 -1.24 5.33 3.93
C GLN A 29 -2.11 4.95 2.74
N ASP A 30 -2.39 5.91 1.86
CA ASP A 30 -3.14 5.64 0.63
C ASP A 30 -2.28 4.93 -0.44
N PRO A 31 -1.03 5.34 -0.70
CA PRO A 31 -0.22 4.64 -1.69
C PRO A 31 0.35 3.33 -1.12
N LYS A 32 0.18 2.23 -1.85
CA LYS A 32 0.69 0.92 -1.45
C LYS A 32 2.21 0.86 -1.61
N PRO A 33 3.00 0.67 -0.53
CA PRO A 33 4.47 0.78 -0.53
C PRO A 33 5.21 -0.45 -1.05
N ILE A 34 4.56 -1.61 -1.12
CA ILE A 34 5.21 -2.86 -1.50
C ILE A 34 4.75 -3.24 -2.90
N GLU A 35 5.68 -3.52 -3.81
CA GLU A 35 5.34 -4.02 -5.15
C GLU A 35 5.90 -5.43 -5.39
N CYS A 36 5.18 -6.18 -6.23
CA CYS A 36 5.63 -7.47 -6.72
C CYS A 36 6.64 -7.30 -7.86
N GLN A 37 7.85 -7.83 -7.72
CA GLN A 37 8.91 -7.70 -8.74
C GLN A 37 8.74 -8.62 -9.96
N VAL A 38 7.92 -9.67 -9.85
CA VAL A 38 7.73 -10.64 -10.93
C VAL A 38 6.42 -10.43 -11.70
N CYS A 39 5.53 -9.58 -11.20
CA CYS A 39 4.29 -9.26 -11.88
C CYS A 39 4.48 -8.06 -12.81
N GLN A 40 4.11 -8.21 -14.07
CA GLN A 40 4.33 -7.21 -15.11
C GLN A 40 3.45 -5.95 -14.94
N LEU A 41 2.48 -5.97 -14.02
CA LEU A 41 1.46 -4.92 -13.87
C LEU A 41 1.63 -4.06 -12.62
N ARG A 42 2.82 -4.07 -12.00
CA ARG A 42 3.14 -3.21 -10.83
C ARG A 42 2.11 -3.34 -9.70
N HIS A 43 1.61 -4.55 -9.45
CA HIS A 43 0.65 -4.76 -8.37
C HIS A 43 1.32 -4.44 -7.04
N ALA A 44 0.68 -3.56 -6.28
CA ALA A 44 1.18 -3.09 -5.01
C ALA A 44 0.29 -3.51 -3.84
N TYR A 45 0.88 -3.59 -2.66
CA TYR A 45 0.32 -4.13 -1.42
C TYR A 45 0.67 -3.23 -0.23
N TYR A 46 -0.20 -3.20 0.80
CA TYR A 46 0.09 -2.49 2.04
C TYR A 46 1.06 -3.29 2.92
N ARG A 47 0.93 -4.62 2.89
CA ARG A 47 1.67 -5.52 3.79
C ARG A 47 2.37 -6.65 3.05
N PRO A 48 3.51 -7.16 3.58
CA PRO A 48 4.21 -8.30 2.98
C PRO A 48 3.36 -9.57 2.90
N ASN A 49 2.45 -9.79 3.84
CA ASN A 49 1.58 -10.97 3.82
C ASN A 49 0.57 -10.94 2.68
N GLU A 50 0.08 -9.76 2.31
CA GLU A 50 -0.83 -9.59 1.16
C GLU A 50 -0.09 -9.93 -0.15
N LEU A 51 1.17 -9.48 -0.30
CA LEU A 51 2.01 -9.88 -1.44
C LEU A 51 2.30 -11.40 -1.43
N LYS A 52 2.55 -11.97 -0.26
CA LYS A 52 2.78 -13.42 -0.12
C LYS A 52 1.56 -14.21 -0.61
N GLU A 53 0.38 -13.85 -0.14
CA GLU A 53 -0.88 -14.47 -0.55
C GLU A 53 -1.08 -14.36 -2.05
N HIS A 54 -0.82 -13.18 -2.62
CA HIS A 54 -0.83 -13.00 -4.07
C HIS A 54 0.09 -13.99 -4.79
N VAL A 55 1.37 -14.03 -4.43
CA VAL A 55 2.37 -14.90 -5.09
C VAL A 55 1.98 -16.37 -5.00
N GLU A 56 1.54 -16.81 -3.82
CA GLU A 56 1.16 -18.20 -3.58
C GLU A 56 -0.17 -18.59 -4.27
N SER A 57 -1.00 -17.61 -4.60
CA SER A 57 -2.26 -17.79 -5.33
C SER A 57 -2.13 -17.75 -6.86
N LEU A 58 -0.95 -17.45 -7.40
CA LEU A 58 -0.76 -17.30 -8.84
C LEU A 58 -1.09 -18.60 -9.61
N THR A 59 -1.80 -18.44 -10.73
CA THR A 59 -2.18 -19.53 -11.63
C THR A 59 -1.58 -19.32 -13.02
N ASP A 60 -1.31 -20.41 -13.73
CA ASP A 60 -0.90 -20.36 -15.13
C ASP A 60 -2.06 -19.79 -15.98
N PRO A 61 -1.84 -18.69 -16.74
CA PRO A 61 -2.92 -18.06 -17.50
C PRO A 61 -3.55 -18.93 -18.59
N LYS A 62 -2.86 -19.99 -19.06
CA LYS A 62 -3.33 -20.85 -20.15
C LYS A 62 -4.11 -22.05 -19.64
N SER A 63 -3.65 -22.67 -18.56
CA SER A 63 -4.20 -23.90 -18.00
C SER A 63 -5.09 -23.65 -16.78
N GLY A 64 -5.04 -22.45 -16.18
CA GLY A 64 -5.74 -22.12 -14.95
C GLY A 64 -5.23 -22.86 -13.71
N GLN A 65 -4.16 -23.65 -13.85
CA GLN A 65 -3.63 -24.43 -12.74
C GLN A 65 -2.78 -23.57 -11.80
N PRO A 66 -2.82 -23.81 -10.47
CA PRO A 66 -1.96 -23.12 -9.53
C PRO A 66 -0.48 -23.34 -9.87
N LEU A 67 0.30 -22.24 -9.94
CA LEU A 67 1.73 -22.28 -10.14
C LEU A 67 2.50 -22.78 -8.91
N ARG A 68 1.84 -22.82 -7.74
CA ARG A 68 2.40 -23.25 -6.45
C ARG A 68 3.75 -22.60 -6.15
N LEU A 69 3.88 -21.32 -6.49
CA LEU A 69 5.09 -20.56 -6.24
C LEU A 69 5.27 -20.39 -4.75
N ARG A 70 6.49 -20.62 -4.27
CA ARG A 70 6.86 -20.30 -2.88
C ARG A 70 7.30 -18.85 -2.82
N PHE A 71 6.67 -18.06 -1.97
CA PHE A 71 7.06 -16.68 -1.77
C PHE A 71 8.51 -16.58 -1.26
N ASP A 72 9.32 -15.84 -2.01
CA ASP A 72 10.67 -15.42 -1.62
C ASP A 72 10.71 -13.89 -1.53
N LYS A 73 10.97 -13.38 -0.33
CA LYS A 73 10.97 -11.93 -0.06
C LYS A 73 12.00 -11.16 -0.89
N LYS A 74 13.15 -11.75 -1.24
CA LYS A 74 14.18 -11.07 -2.03
C LYS A 74 13.85 -11.04 -3.52
N LEU A 75 13.18 -12.07 -4.01
CA LEU A 75 12.83 -12.19 -5.44
C LEU A 75 11.51 -11.51 -5.79
N HIS A 76 10.55 -11.48 -4.85
CA HIS A 76 9.19 -11.04 -5.14
C HIS A 76 8.88 -9.66 -4.59
N MET A 77 9.56 -9.17 -3.55
CA MET A 77 9.14 -7.97 -2.82
C MET A 77 10.12 -6.81 -2.99
N ARG A 78 9.67 -5.73 -3.62
CA ARG A 78 10.36 -4.43 -3.54
C ARG A 78 9.57 -3.48 -2.65
N LYS A 79 10.29 -2.70 -1.85
CA LYS A 79 9.71 -1.57 -1.13
C LYS A 79 10.01 -0.29 -1.91
N LYS A 80 8.97 0.49 -2.15
CA LYS A 80 9.07 1.82 -2.73
C LYS A 80 9.53 2.82 -1.66
N SER A 81 10.35 3.78 -2.06
CA SER A 81 10.72 4.91 -1.20
C SER A 81 9.57 5.90 -1.06
N ASP A 82 9.63 6.78 -0.07
CA ASP A 82 8.60 7.81 0.13
C ASP A 82 8.55 8.77 -1.08
N GLU A 83 9.69 9.03 -1.73
CA GLU A 83 9.78 9.83 -2.95
C GLU A 83 9.07 9.15 -4.14
N GLU A 84 9.26 7.84 -4.32
CA GLU A 84 8.54 7.08 -5.36
C GLU A 84 7.04 7.13 -5.13
N LEU A 85 6.60 6.97 -3.87
CA LEU A 85 5.17 7.02 -3.52
C LEU A 85 4.57 8.40 -3.71
N SER A 86 5.28 9.46 -3.32
CA SER A 86 4.85 10.84 -3.54
C SER A 86 4.77 11.14 -5.04
N HIS A 87 5.73 10.66 -5.83
CA HIS A 87 5.71 10.80 -7.28
C HIS A 87 4.48 10.10 -7.89
N GLU A 88 4.22 8.84 -7.54
CA GLU A 88 3.03 8.11 -8.01
C GLU A 88 1.73 8.84 -7.67
N LEU A 89 1.59 9.33 -6.44
CA LEU A 89 0.39 10.09 -6.04
C LEU A 89 0.16 11.35 -6.88
N ARG A 90 1.25 11.99 -7.33
CA ARG A 90 1.26 13.23 -8.13
C ARG A 90 1.09 13.00 -9.63
N THR A 91 1.49 11.83 -10.15
CA THR A 91 1.53 11.59 -11.60
C THR A 91 0.55 10.53 -12.08
N PHE A 92 0.09 9.62 -11.21
CA PHE A 92 -0.78 8.51 -11.61
C PHE A 92 -2.24 8.95 -11.50
N GLY A 93 -2.77 9.46 -12.62
CA GLY A 93 -4.13 10.00 -12.70
C GLY A 93 -5.24 8.96 -12.81
N PHE A 94 -4.91 7.67 -12.93
CA PHE A 94 -5.90 6.61 -13.14
C PHE A 94 -5.76 5.52 -12.09
N MET A 95 -6.89 4.95 -11.67
CA MET A 95 -6.99 3.95 -10.62
C MET A 95 -7.91 2.81 -11.05
N CYS A 96 -7.53 1.57 -10.74
CA CYS A 96 -8.44 0.44 -10.80
C CYS A 96 -9.45 0.51 -9.64
N ALA A 97 -10.74 0.57 -9.92
CA ALA A 97 -11.78 0.63 -8.89
C ALA A 97 -11.92 -0.69 -8.08
N LEU A 98 -11.39 -1.82 -8.58
CA LEU A 98 -11.47 -3.12 -7.90
C LEU A 98 -10.36 -3.36 -6.87
N CYS A 99 -9.18 -2.80 -7.10
CA CYS A 99 -8.01 -3.07 -6.26
C CYS A 99 -7.18 -1.83 -5.91
N GLU A 100 -7.60 -0.64 -6.36
CA GLU A 100 -6.98 0.66 -6.08
C GLU A 100 -5.54 0.79 -6.60
N SER A 101 -5.11 -0.07 -7.53
CA SER A 101 -3.82 0.09 -8.21
C SER A 101 -3.83 1.36 -9.04
N MET A 102 -2.83 2.22 -8.86
CA MET A 102 -2.69 3.48 -9.60
C MET A 102 -1.84 3.28 -10.87
N HIS A 103 -2.18 4.01 -11.92
CA HIS A 103 -1.58 3.94 -13.25
C HIS A 103 -1.50 5.34 -13.89
N THR A 104 -0.64 5.51 -14.89
CA THR A 104 -0.44 6.81 -15.57
C THR A 104 -1.48 7.05 -16.66
N SER A 105 -2.11 6.01 -17.19
CA SER A 105 -3.11 6.10 -18.26
C SER A 105 -4.25 5.09 -18.10
N ALA A 106 -5.40 5.38 -18.71
CA ALA A 106 -6.53 4.45 -18.77
C ALA A 106 -6.17 3.11 -19.45
N ALA A 107 -5.34 3.15 -20.51
CA ALA A 107 -4.90 1.95 -21.23
C ALA A 107 -4.09 0.99 -20.33
N GLU A 108 -3.29 1.52 -19.40
CA GLU A 108 -2.58 0.71 -18.40
C GLU A 108 -3.57 0.03 -17.43
N VAL A 109 -4.64 0.72 -17.03
CA VAL A 109 -5.70 0.12 -16.20
C VAL A 109 -6.45 -0.96 -16.96
N GLU A 110 -6.77 -0.76 -18.24
CA GLU A 110 -7.43 -1.77 -19.08
C GLU A 110 -6.60 -3.05 -19.22
N ALA A 111 -5.30 -2.90 -19.48
CA ALA A 111 -4.38 -4.02 -19.50
C ALA A 111 -4.34 -4.73 -18.14
N HIS A 112 -4.23 -3.97 -17.05
CA HIS A 112 -4.28 -4.49 -15.68
C HIS A 112 -5.56 -5.31 -15.43
N LEU A 113 -6.74 -4.79 -15.78
CA LEU A 113 -8.01 -5.47 -15.63
C LEU A 113 -8.00 -6.82 -16.36
N GLY A 114 -7.53 -6.84 -17.61
CA GLY A 114 -7.52 -8.05 -18.44
C GLY A 114 -6.69 -9.20 -17.86
N PHE A 115 -5.51 -8.92 -17.30
CA PHE A 115 -4.63 -9.95 -16.75
C PHE A 115 -4.91 -10.27 -15.27
N HIS A 116 -5.36 -9.29 -14.48
CA HIS A 116 -5.49 -9.44 -13.04
C HIS A 116 -6.92 -9.75 -12.58
N HIS A 117 -7.91 -9.13 -13.22
CA HIS A 117 -9.34 -9.31 -12.88
C HIS A 117 -10.09 -10.14 -13.93
N GLY A 118 -9.44 -10.49 -15.03
CA GLY A 118 -10.04 -11.14 -16.18
C GLY A 118 -10.73 -10.15 -17.13
N ARG A 119 -11.06 -10.61 -18.33
CA ARG A 119 -11.75 -9.77 -19.32
C ARG A 119 -13.22 -9.60 -18.95
N SER A 120 -13.62 -8.36 -18.65
CA SER A 120 -15.01 -7.94 -18.48
C SER A 120 -15.44 -7.06 -19.67
N GLN A 121 -16.73 -7.05 -20.01
CA GLN A 121 -17.28 -6.13 -21.01
C GLN A 121 -17.54 -4.72 -20.44
N GLN A 122 -17.35 -4.53 -19.14
CA GLN A 122 -17.60 -3.26 -18.43
C GLN A 122 -16.29 -2.65 -17.91
N THR A 123 -15.24 -2.57 -18.74
CA THR A 123 -13.94 -2.02 -18.30
C THR A 123 -14.00 -0.54 -17.95
N GLU A 124 -14.81 0.26 -18.66
CA GLU A 124 -14.89 1.72 -18.46
C GLU A 124 -15.35 2.11 -17.04
N VAL A 125 -16.30 1.39 -16.43
CA VAL A 125 -16.77 1.67 -15.06
C VAL A 125 -15.78 1.25 -13.98
N LEU A 126 -14.75 0.49 -14.35
CA LEU A 126 -13.71 0.01 -13.44
C LEU A 126 -12.46 0.90 -13.44
N ILE A 127 -12.45 1.96 -14.26
CA ILE A 127 -11.37 2.95 -14.34
C ILE A 127 -11.84 4.22 -13.64
N HIS A 128 -11.23 4.52 -12.49
CA HIS A 128 -11.43 5.79 -11.80
C HIS A 128 -10.35 6.78 -12.25
N GLN A 129 -10.73 7.84 -12.98
CA GLN A 129 -9.86 8.96 -13.26
C GLN A 129 -9.89 9.94 -12.07
N ARG A 130 -8.73 10.17 -11.46
CA ARG A 130 -8.56 11.05 -10.32
C ARG A 130 -8.59 12.50 -10.78
N THR A 131 -9.36 13.33 -10.10
CA THR A 131 -9.39 14.77 -10.27
C THR A 131 -8.14 15.42 -9.67
N PRO A 132 -7.72 16.62 -10.13
CA PRO A 132 -6.60 17.35 -9.52
C PRO A 132 -6.73 17.50 -8.00
N ASP A 133 -7.94 17.79 -7.50
CA ASP A 133 -8.19 17.93 -6.07
C ASP A 133 -8.04 16.60 -5.31
N GLU A 134 -8.45 15.47 -5.90
CA GLU A 134 -8.20 14.14 -5.31
C GLU A 134 -6.72 13.82 -5.25
N MET A 135 -5.96 14.21 -6.27
CA MET A 135 -4.52 14.03 -6.32
C MET A 135 -3.82 14.86 -5.24
N GLU A 136 -4.16 16.15 -5.14
CA GLU A 136 -3.63 17.05 -4.12
C GLU A 136 -3.97 16.58 -2.70
N ARG A 137 -5.22 16.19 -2.44
CA ARG A 137 -5.63 15.68 -1.13
C ARG A 137 -4.85 14.42 -0.74
N ALA A 138 -4.64 13.50 -1.67
CA ALA A 138 -3.90 12.26 -1.40
C ALA A 138 -2.42 12.54 -1.06
N VAL A 139 -1.80 13.47 -1.77
CA VAL A 139 -0.43 13.93 -1.49
C VAL A 139 -0.33 14.57 -0.12
N ASN A 140 -1.21 15.53 0.18
CA ASN A 140 -1.20 16.25 1.47
C ASN A 140 -1.44 15.29 2.64
N LYS A 141 -2.34 14.32 2.48
CA LYS A 141 -2.58 13.26 3.47
C LYS A 141 -1.34 12.39 3.68
N PHE A 142 -0.64 12.02 2.61
CA PHE A 142 0.58 11.21 2.69
C PHE A 142 1.72 11.96 3.39
N GLU A 143 1.97 13.22 3.03
CA GLU A 143 3.01 14.04 3.67
C GLU A 143 2.73 14.27 5.16
N HIS A 144 1.46 14.54 5.51
CA HIS A 144 1.06 14.63 6.91
C HIS A 144 1.30 13.31 7.66
N LEU A 145 0.99 12.16 7.05
CA LEU A 145 1.25 10.84 7.64
C LEU A 145 2.75 10.61 7.88
N LEU A 146 3.64 10.99 6.95
CA LEU A 146 5.09 10.90 7.14
C LEU A 146 5.56 11.73 8.35
N GLY A 147 5.00 12.92 8.53
CA GLY A 147 5.24 13.74 9.73
C GLY A 147 4.78 13.04 11.02
N LEU A 148 3.55 12.53 11.04
CA LEU A 148 2.99 11.83 12.21
C LEU A 148 3.75 10.54 12.56
N THR A 149 4.17 9.77 11.56
CA THR A 149 4.95 8.54 11.77
C THR A 149 6.34 8.83 12.32
N THR A 150 6.99 9.90 11.83
CA THR A 150 8.28 10.36 12.35
C THR A 150 8.14 10.79 13.81
N TRP A 151 7.15 11.64 14.10
CA TRP A 151 6.85 12.07 15.47
C TRP A 151 6.56 10.88 16.40
N LEU A 152 5.76 9.92 15.95
CA LEU A 152 5.37 8.75 16.73
C LEU A 152 6.57 7.89 17.14
N VAL A 153 7.58 7.76 16.28
CA VAL A 153 8.83 7.05 16.59
C VAL A 153 9.62 7.76 17.69
N GLU A 154 9.73 9.08 17.62
CA GLU A 154 10.42 9.86 18.64
C GLU A 154 9.66 9.85 19.98
N GLU A 155 8.34 9.94 19.93
CA GLU A 155 7.49 9.85 21.11
C GLU A 155 7.62 8.49 21.81
N TYR A 156 7.67 7.39 21.04
CA TYR A 156 7.94 6.07 21.60
C TYR A 156 9.30 5.99 22.29
N LYS A 157 10.36 6.52 21.68
CA LYS A 157 11.71 6.57 22.29
C LYS A 157 11.68 7.34 23.61
N ARG A 158 10.99 8.48 23.65
CA ARG A 158 10.82 9.32 24.84
C ARG A 158 10.12 8.55 25.96
N LEU A 159 8.98 7.91 25.66
CA LEU A 159 8.21 7.14 26.64
C LEU A 159 8.99 5.92 27.16
N LYS A 160 9.72 5.21 26.28
CA LYS A 160 10.53 4.06 26.69
C LYS A 160 11.66 4.44 27.64
N LYS A 161 12.29 5.61 27.44
CA LYS A 161 13.32 6.12 28.35
C LYS A 161 12.75 6.44 29.75
N GLN A 162 11.52 6.92 29.82
CA GLN A 162 10.84 7.21 31.09
C GLN A 162 10.44 5.91 31.82
N ASP A 163 10.03 4.88 31.08
CA ASP A 163 9.64 3.57 31.62
C ASP A 163 10.84 2.79 32.18
N GLY A 164 12.00 2.84 31.51
CA GLY A 164 13.23 2.16 31.96
C GLY A 164 14.02 2.89 33.07
N ASN A 165 13.63 4.12 33.42
CA ASN A 165 14.19 4.89 34.53
C ASN A 165 13.36 4.74 35.83
N ARG A 166 12.35 3.86 35.83
CA ARG A 166 11.54 3.46 37.00
C ARG A 166 11.93 2.06 37.44
#